data_AF-A0A523UFX3-F1
#
_entry.id   AF-A0A523UFX3-F1
#
_cell.length_a   1.000
_cell.length_b   1.000
_cell.length_c   1.000
_cell.angle_alpha   90.00
_cell.angle_beta   90.00
_cell.angle_gamma   90.00
#
_symmetry.space_group_name_H-M   'P 1'
#
loop_
_entity.id
_entity.type
_entity.pdbx_description
1 polymer ?
#
loop_
_entity_poly.entity_id
_entity_poly.type
_entity_poly.pdbx_seq_one_letter_code
_entity_poly.pdbx_strand_id
1 'polypeptide(L)' 'MTKPRKLVKGDRVKVTGGWGIKGGGSLGEHYIGCFATVVGFTKMSMPITIKLDEDIDTSYVFNWCRENLRALPRKAKAL' A
#
# COMPACT_ATOMS: atom_id res chain seq x y z
N MET A 1 17.00 15.23 -0.06
CA MET A 1 16.04 14.12 0.01
C MET A 1 15.01 14.29 -1.09
N THR A 2 14.91 13.36 -2.05
CA THR A 2 13.85 13.39 -3.07
C THR A 2 12.50 13.16 -2.41
N LYS A 3 11.55 14.09 -2.59
CA LYS A 3 10.19 13.96 -2.05
C LYS A 3 9.59 12.60 -2.49
N PRO A 4 8.97 11.82 -1.59
CA PRO A 4 8.32 10.56 -1.97
C PRO A 4 7.30 10.81 -3.09
N ARG A 5 7.37 10.03 -4.18
CA ARG A 5 6.42 10.20 -5.29
C ARG A 5 4.98 10.03 -4.80
N LYS A 6 4.06 10.81 -5.38
CA LYS A 6 2.62 10.65 -5.15
C LYS A 6 2.18 9.27 -5.65
N LEU A 7 1.50 8.51 -4.79
CA LEU A 7 0.86 7.26 -5.17
C LEU A 7 -0.42 7.56 -5.94
N VAL A 8 -0.74 6.75 -6.94
CA VAL A 8 -1.98 6.79 -7.72
C VAL A 8 -2.57 5.38 -7.82
N LYS A 9 -3.86 5.27 -8.17
CA LYS A 9 -4.51 3.98 -8.42
C LYS A 9 -3.77 3.20 -9.50
N GLY A 10 -3.54 1.91 -9.26
CA GLY A 10 -2.76 1.01 -10.12
C GLY A 10 -1.25 1.00 -9.82
N ASP A 11 -0.75 1.87 -8.94
CA ASP A 11 0.64 1.76 -8.50
C ASP A 11 0.86 0.48 -7.69
N ARG A 12 1.93 -0.25 -8.02
CA ARG A 12 2.43 -1.33 -7.19
C ARG A 12 3.29 -0.77 -6.07
N VAL A 13 3.10 -1.26 -4.86
CA VAL A 13 3.78 -0.83 -3.64
C VAL A 13 4.27 -2.05 -2.85
N LYS A 14 5.30 -1.84 -2.03
CA LYS A 14 5.74 -2.79 -1.02
C LYS A 14 5.29 -2.29 0.36
N VAL A 15 4.73 -3.17 1.17
CA VAL A 15 4.39 -2.88 2.57
C VAL A 15 5.68 -2.87 3.40
N THR A 16 5.91 -1.77 4.12
CA THR A 16 7.14 -1.56 4.92
C THR A 16 6.87 -1.40 6.42
N GLY A 17 5.60 -1.38 6.83
CA GLY A 17 5.19 -1.29 8.23
C GLY A 17 3.73 -1.72 8.38
N GLY A 18 3.31 -1.99 9.62
CA GLY A 18 1.97 -2.51 9.93
C GLY A 18 0.80 -1.60 9.58
N TRP A 19 -0.41 -2.14 9.73
CA TRP A 19 -1.66 -1.42 9.50
C TRP A 19 -1.95 -0.51 10.71
N GLY A 20 -1.96 0.81 10.46
CA GLY A 20 -2.21 1.83 11.49
C GLY A 20 -0.94 2.56 11.93
N ILE A 21 -1.11 3.82 12.32
CA ILE A 21 -0.05 4.57 13.00
C ILE A 21 0.28 3.80 14.29
N LYS A 22 1.57 3.54 14.54
CA LYS A 22 2.14 2.85 15.73
C LYS A 22 1.11 2.23 16.69
N GLY A 23 0.91 0.91 16.63
CA GLY A 23 0.13 0.15 17.61
C GLY A 23 -1.16 -0.53 17.11
N GLY A 24 -1.42 -0.54 15.80
CA GLY A 24 -2.44 -1.43 15.23
C GLY A 24 -1.96 -2.88 15.28
N GLY A 25 -2.81 -3.80 15.76
CA GLY A 25 -2.45 -5.14 16.20
C GLY A 25 -1.68 -6.03 15.20
N SER A 26 -1.24 -7.18 15.70
CA SER A 26 -0.31 -8.14 15.06
C SER A 26 -0.60 -8.46 13.59
N LEU A 27 -1.87 -8.50 13.16
CA LEU A 27 -2.28 -8.83 11.79
C LEU A 27 -1.62 -7.95 10.72
N GLY A 28 -1.40 -6.66 10.98
CA GLY A 28 -0.76 -5.77 10.01
C GLY A 28 0.73 -6.06 9.80
N GLU A 29 1.41 -6.61 10.80
CA GLU A 29 2.85 -6.90 10.76
C GLU A 29 3.18 -8.11 9.89
N HIS A 30 2.26 -9.08 9.81
CA HIS A 30 2.43 -10.27 8.97
C HIS A 30 2.57 -9.95 7.48
N TYR A 31 2.05 -8.80 7.04
CA TYR A 31 2.10 -8.37 5.64
C TYR A 31 3.31 -7.47 5.33
N ILE A 32 4.17 -7.18 6.31
CA ILE A 32 5.41 -6.42 6.06
C ILE A 32 6.30 -7.24 5.13
N GLY A 33 6.69 -6.63 4.01
CA GLY A 33 7.46 -7.31 2.97
C GLY A 33 6.61 -7.70 1.75
N CYS A 34 5.29 -7.89 1.93
CA CYS A 34 4.38 -8.23 0.84
C CYS A 34 4.24 -7.08 -0.17
N PHE A 35 3.79 -7.45 -1.36
CA PHE A 35 3.48 -6.52 -2.45
C PHE A 35 1.97 -6.30 -2.54
N ALA A 36 1.60 -5.08 -2.93
CA ALA A 36 0.21 -4.70 -3.07
C ALA A 36 0.02 -3.74 -4.24
N THR A 37 -1.22 -3.63 -4.69
CA THR A 37 -1.64 -2.64 -5.68
C THR A 37 -2.56 -1.60 -5.04
N VAL A 38 -2.31 -0.32 -5.31
CA VAL A 38 -3.18 0.77 -4.86
C VAL A 38 -4.49 0.73 -5.65
N VAL A 39 -5.62 0.56 -4.96
CA VAL A 39 -6.95 0.50 -5.58
C VAL A 39 -7.77 1.77 -5.36
N GLY A 40 -7.44 2.57 -4.36
CA GLY A 40 -8.18 3.80 -4.04
C GLY A 40 -7.58 4.64 -2.93
N PHE A 41 -8.27 5.73 -2.61
CA PHE A 41 -7.93 6.66 -1.54
C PHE A 41 -9.23 7.06 -0.84
N THR A 42 -9.24 7.02 0.49
CA THR A 42 -10.41 7.45 1.28
C THR A 42 -10.26 8.92 1.69
N LYS A 43 -11.39 9.64 1.77
CA LYS A 43 -11.42 11.11 2.01
C LYS A 43 -11.17 11.52 3.47
N MET A 44 -11.22 10.59 4.42
CA MET A 44 -10.92 10.86 5.84
C MET A 44 -9.45 10.52 6.13
N SER A 45 -8.62 11.55 6.39
CA SER A 45 -7.27 11.47 7.00
C SER A 45 -6.32 10.32 6.56
N MET A 46 -6.35 9.99 5.27
CA MET A 46 -5.31 9.31 4.45
C MET A 46 -4.89 7.84 4.74
N PRO A 47 -5.81 6.89 4.88
CA PRO A 47 -5.54 5.53 4.45
C PRO A 47 -5.56 5.40 2.91
N ILE A 48 -4.49 4.83 2.37
CA ILE A 48 -4.39 4.38 0.98
C ILE A 48 -4.97 2.99 0.91
N THR A 49 -5.95 2.83 0.05
CA THR A 49 -6.62 1.57 -0.13
C THR A 49 -5.77 0.67 -1.04
N ILE A 50 -5.32 -0.47 -0.53
CA ILE A 50 -4.46 -1.42 -1.24
C ILE A 50 -5.10 -2.81 -1.30
N LYS A 51 -4.75 -3.57 -2.33
CA LYS A 51 -5.04 -5.01 -2.45
C LYS A 51 -3.72 -5.76 -2.47
N LEU A 52 -3.52 -6.69 -1.55
CA LEU A 52 -2.32 -7.52 -1.48
C LEU A 52 -2.28 -8.49 -2.67
N ASP A 53 -1.09 -8.77 -3.19
CA ASP A 53 -0.91 -9.65 -4.35
C ASP A 53 -1.12 -11.14 -4.00
N GLU A 54 -0.87 -11.51 -2.74
CA GLU A 54 -0.89 -12.90 -2.25
C GLU A 54 -2.23 -13.32 -1.63
N ASP A 55 -3.23 -12.43 -1.59
CA ASP A 55 -4.52 -12.73 -0.97
C ASP A 55 -5.41 -13.51 -1.97
N ILE A 56 -5.39 -14.85 -1.82
CA ILE A 56 -6.08 -15.83 -2.66
C ILE A 56 -7.61 -15.70 -2.54
N ASP A 57 -8.12 -15.06 -1.48
CA ASP A 57 -9.55 -14.76 -1.33
C ASP A 57 -9.82 -13.29 -1.70
N THR A 58 -10.12 -13.10 -2.98
CA THR A 58 -10.02 -11.86 -3.77
C THR A 58 -10.78 -10.60 -3.31
N SER A 59 -11.34 -10.56 -2.10
CA SER A 59 -12.25 -9.52 -1.62
C SER A 59 -11.64 -8.54 -0.63
N TYR A 60 -10.54 -8.90 0.05
CA TYR A 60 -10.02 -8.05 1.13
C TYR A 60 -9.23 -6.87 0.59
N VAL A 61 -9.70 -5.69 1.00
CA VAL A 61 -9.14 -4.41 0.61
C VAL A 61 -8.73 -3.70 1.89
N PHE A 62 -7.45 -3.43 2.02
CA PHE A 62 -6.85 -2.89 3.24
C PHE A 62 -6.61 -1.39 3.11
N ASN A 63 -6.67 -0.68 4.23
CA ASN A 63 -6.52 0.76 4.30
C ASN A 63 -5.20 1.13 4.98
N TRP A 64 -4.15 1.42 4.23
CA TRP A 64 -2.78 1.54 4.75
C TRP A 64 -2.27 2.98 4.86
N CYS A 65 -1.45 3.28 5.86
CA CYS A 65 -0.80 4.57 5.97
C CYS A 65 0.25 4.75 4.86
N ARG A 66 0.30 5.93 4.23
CA ARG A 66 1.25 6.24 3.14
C ARG A 66 2.72 6.01 3.53
N GLU A 67 3.07 6.29 4.77
CA GLU A 67 4.44 6.13 5.30
C GLU A 67 4.89 4.66 5.36
N ASN A 68 3.94 3.74 5.53
CA ASN A 68 4.18 2.30 5.57
C ASN A 68 4.11 1.64 4.19
N LEU A 69 4.07 2.44 3.12
CA LEU A 69 4.06 1.98 1.74
C LEU A 69 5.23 2.57 0.95
N ARG A 70 6.03 1.68 0.35
CA ARG A 70 7.08 2.06 -0.59
C ARG A 70 6.60 1.87 -2.02
N ALA A 71 6.59 2.94 -2.79
CA ALA A 71 6.21 2.90 -4.19
C ALA A 71 7.26 2.17 -5.03
N LEU A 72 6.85 1.19 -5.84
CA LEU A 72 7.74 0.55 -6.82
C LEU A 72 7.85 1.41 -8.09
N PRO A 73 8.91 1.23 -8.90
CA PRO A 73 9.01 1.86 -10.21
C PRO A 73 7.79 1.51 -11.07
N ARG A 74 7.17 2.51 -11.69
CA ARG A 74 6.20 2.24 -12.76
C ARG A 74 6.97 1.65 -13.92
N LYS A 75 6.47 0.57 -14.54
CA LYS A 75 6.98 0.17 -15.86
C LYS A 75 6.88 1.41 -16.74
N ALA A 76 8.00 1.86 -17.30
CA ALA A 76 7.97 2.89 -18.32
C ALA A 76 6.99 2.38 -19.38
N LYS A 77 5.93 3.15 -19.64
CA LYS A 77 5.03 2.84 -20.74
C LYS A 77 5.94 2.84 -21.97
N ALA A 78 6.14 1.68 -22.59
CA ALA A 78 6.80 1.64 -23.89
C ALA A 78 6.03 2.60 -24.79
N LEU A 79 6.73 3.64 -25.26
CA LEU A 79 6.20 4.66 -26.14
C LEU A 79 5.74 4.01 -27.45
#